data_AF-A0A428PXN3-F1
#
_entry.id   AF-A0A428PXN3-F1
#
_cell.length_a   1.000
_cell.length_b   1.000
_cell.length_c   1.000
_cell.angle_alpha   90.00
_cell.angle_beta   90.00
_cell.angle_gamma   90.00
#
_symmetry.space_group_name_H-M   'P 1'
#
loop_
_entity.id
_entity.type
_entity.pdbx_description
1 polymer ?
#
loop_
_entity_poly.entity_id
_entity_poly.type
_entity_poly.pdbx_seq_one_letter_code
_entity_poly.pdbx_strand_id
1 'polypeptide(L)'
;MASIEEQARQRLIQQAQQRQLQLMAARQQQQQGNQAGQQMRMAMGSSNAPIGLSMATAHDDIPITNPSDLDLFNGRVNSHPDFVSFEAACRDGPFSAVESIVTSEHRSPAFLHQGLVIALGAGNIDAARYLLRYGAPITRQTPPHVLSAPKDRHIALFEVLTQHGWTPNTPGFYGATLLPRIVTDDRLVDWFLTHGADPNLGVQRDNRDRFGEPDTDSCAALDTAASRGSVESVRKLLDAGARMDNGSPLYFAAGACPPNTNPHASQVTPSKDFDKARIPIMALLIERGADVNGKFQSRHMTAQYPIVNAVLAGAVERVRWLLNQGADPNLRGAYGSAVEYARKAGSDEMKLVLGIEEVET
;
A
#
# COMPACT_ATOMS: atom_id res chain seq x y z
N MET A 1 50.81 35.25 -4.49
CA MET A 1 49.99 34.04 -4.30
C MET A 1 48.58 34.35 -3.73
N ALA A 2 48.39 35.37 -2.89
CA ALA A 2 47.08 35.76 -2.34
C ALA A 2 45.98 36.15 -3.38
N SER A 3 46.36 36.70 -4.54
CA SER A 3 45.40 37.19 -5.55
C SER A 3 44.63 36.09 -6.30
N ILE A 4 45.16 34.87 -6.38
CA ILE A 4 44.52 33.75 -7.11
C ILE A 4 43.48 33.07 -6.21
N GLU A 5 43.76 32.92 -4.92
CA GLU A 5 42.81 32.36 -3.94
C GLU A 5 41.60 33.27 -3.72
N GLU A 6 41.81 34.58 -3.76
CA GLU A 6 40.73 35.56 -3.62
C GLU A 6 39.80 35.56 -4.84
N GLN A 7 40.35 35.41 -6.05
CA GLN A 7 39.57 35.22 -7.28
C GLN A 7 38.82 33.88 -7.29
N ALA A 8 39.43 32.80 -6.77
CA ALA A 8 38.77 31.50 -6.65
C ALA A 8 37.59 31.53 -5.67
N ARG A 9 37.76 32.21 -4.52
CA ARG A 9 36.66 32.43 -3.56
C ARG A 9 35.52 33.26 -4.14
N GLN A 10 35.82 34.33 -4.88
CA GLN A 10 34.78 35.14 -5.52
C GLN A 10 33.99 34.35 -6.57
N ARG A 11 34.64 33.50 -7.36
CA ARG A 11 33.96 32.62 -8.33
C ARG A 11 33.07 31.58 -7.65
N LEU A 12 33.51 31.01 -6.54
CA LEU A 12 32.72 30.05 -5.74
C LEU A 12 31.46 30.71 -5.17
N ILE A 13 31.57 31.93 -4.66
CA ILE A 13 30.43 32.70 -4.14
C ILE A 13 29.45 33.03 -5.28
N GLN A 14 29.94 33.46 -6.44
CA GLN A 14 29.08 33.71 -7.61
C GLN A 14 28.38 32.44 -8.10
N GLN A 15 29.07 31.30 -8.16
CA GLN A 15 28.46 30.03 -8.52
C GLN A 15 27.41 29.57 -7.51
N ALA A 16 27.65 29.77 -6.22
CA ALA A 16 26.68 29.45 -5.17
C ALA A 16 25.42 30.33 -5.30
N GLN A 17 25.59 31.63 -5.55
CA GLN A 17 24.47 32.55 -5.78
C GLN A 17 23.68 32.20 -7.06
N GLN A 18 24.36 31.84 -8.15
CA GLN A 18 23.70 31.36 -9.37
C GLN A 18 22.91 30.08 -9.14
N ARG A 19 23.46 29.10 -8.41
CA ARG A 19 22.72 27.88 -8.05
C ARG A 19 21.51 28.18 -7.18
N GLN A 20 21.63 29.09 -6.23
CA GLN A 20 20.53 29.47 -5.36
C GLN A 20 19.40 30.17 -6.14
N LEU A 21 19.74 31.02 -7.11
CA LEU A 21 18.78 31.63 -8.03
C LEU A 21 18.10 30.59 -8.94
N GLN A 22 18.84 29.62 -9.47
CA GLN A 22 18.27 28.53 -10.27
C GLN A 22 17.32 27.66 -9.45
N LEU A 23 17.65 27.36 -8.19
CA LEU A 23 16.78 26.61 -7.28
C LEU A 23 15.51 27.40 -6.92
N MET A 24 15.62 28.72 -6.71
CA MET A 24 14.44 29.56 -6.50
C MET A 24 13.55 29.65 -7.74
N ALA A 25 14.14 29.76 -8.94
CA ALA A 25 13.41 29.76 -10.20
C ALA A 25 12.70 28.41 -10.44
N ALA A 26 13.37 27.29 -10.16
CA ALA A 26 12.78 25.95 -10.26
C ALA A 26 11.62 25.77 -9.25
N ARG A 27 11.78 26.26 -8.02
CA ARG A 27 10.70 26.27 -7.01
C ARG A 27 9.52 27.15 -7.43
N GLN A 28 9.77 28.32 -8.03
CA GLN A 28 8.71 29.17 -8.57
C GLN A 28 7.99 28.51 -9.75
N GLN A 29 8.71 27.84 -10.66
CA GLN A 29 8.10 27.11 -11.76
C GLN A 29 7.26 25.92 -11.27
N GLN A 30 7.71 25.18 -10.25
CA GLN A 30 6.89 24.15 -9.60
C GLN A 30 5.66 24.75 -8.91
N GLN A 31 5.79 25.87 -8.20
CA GLN A 31 4.65 26.53 -7.55
C GLN A 31 3.66 27.09 -8.57
N GLN A 32 4.13 27.67 -9.68
CA GLN A 32 3.28 28.13 -10.77
C GLN A 32 2.63 26.96 -11.52
N GLY A 33 3.33 25.84 -11.70
CA GLY A 33 2.76 24.60 -12.24
C GLY A 33 1.66 24.03 -11.35
N ASN A 34 1.87 24.04 -10.03
CA ASN A 34 0.87 23.60 -9.04
C ASN A 34 -0.32 24.57 -8.95
N GLN A 35 -0.08 25.89 -9.05
CA GLN A 35 -1.15 26.89 -9.08
C GLN A 35 -1.94 26.86 -10.39
N ALA A 36 -1.27 26.69 -11.55
CA ALA A 36 -1.93 26.50 -12.83
C ALA A 36 -2.74 25.19 -12.85
N GLY A 37 -2.20 24.11 -12.26
CA GLY A 37 -2.94 22.86 -12.04
C GLY A 37 -4.15 23.03 -11.12
N GLN A 38 -4.04 23.80 -10.04
CA GLN A 38 -5.17 24.12 -9.16
C GLN A 38 -6.20 25.03 -9.84
N GLN A 39 -5.79 26.04 -10.62
CA GLN A 39 -6.69 26.92 -11.36
C GLN A 39 -7.39 26.16 -12.50
N MET A 40 -6.70 25.26 -13.20
CA MET A 40 -7.30 24.37 -14.19
C MET A 40 -8.31 23.41 -13.53
N ARG A 41 -8.04 22.91 -12.31
CA ARG A 41 -8.99 22.11 -11.52
C ARG A 41 -10.19 22.93 -11.02
N MET A 42 -10.03 24.20 -10.66
CA MET A 42 -11.17 25.07 -10.32
C MET A 42 -12.01 25.44 -11.55
N ALA A 43 -11.40 25.60 -12.73
CA ALA A 43 -12.10 25.83 -13.98
C ALA A 43 -12.86 24.57 -14.45
N MET A 44 -12.30 23.38 -14.25
CA MET A 44 -12.94 22.09 -14.56
C MET A 44 -13.94 21.64 -13.49
N GLY A 45 -13.87 22.16 -12.26
CA GLY A 45 -14.82 21.92 -11.17
C GLY A 45 -16.10 22.76 -11.24
N SER A 46 -16.26 23.60 -12.27
CA SER A 46 -17.44 24.46 -12.47
C SER A 46 -18.38 23.96 -13.58
N SER A 47 -18.22 22.71 -14.05
CA SER A 47 -19.26 22.07 -14.87
C SER A 47 -20.37 21.54 -13.97
N ASN A 48 -21.43 22.34 -13.81
CA ASN A 48 -22.76 21.88 -13.36
C ASN A 48 -23.35 20.91 -14.40
N ALA A 49 -22.76 19.73 -14.55
CA ALA A 49 -23.43 18.60 -15.18
C ALA A 49 -24.30 17.93 -14.10
N PRO A 50 -25.57 17.58 -14.40
CA PRO A 50 -26.43 16.94 -13.42
C PRO A 50 -25.77 15.64 -12.95
N ILE A 51 -25.71 15.45 -11.62
CA ILE A 51 -25.29 14.19 -11.00
C ILE A 51 -26.31 13.12 -11.43
N GLY A 52 -26.06 12.51 -12.59
CA GLY A 52 -26.63 11.22 -12.91
C GLY A 52 -26.03 10.24 -11.93
N LEU A 53 -26.85 9.69 -11.04
CA LEU A 53 -26.54 8.59 -10.13
C LEU A 53 -26.28 7.29 -10.92
N SER A 54 -25.30 7.30 -11.82
CA SER A 54 -24.65 6.08 -12.28
C SER A 54 -23.59 5.74 -11.24
N MET A 55 -23.83 4.69 -10.46
CA MET A 55 -22.82 4.13 -9.57
C MET A 55 -21.60 3.73 -10.42
N ALA A 56 -20.47 4.41 -10.26
CA ALA A 56 -19.24 4.06 -10.96
C ALA A 56 -18.90 2.57 -10.73
N THR A 57 -18.52 1.84 -11.77
CA THR A 57 -18.25 0.39 -11.71
C THR A 57 -16.75 0.07 -11.72
N ALA A 58 -16.37 -1.16 -11.39
CA ALA A 58 -14.96 -1.60 -11.46
C ALA A 58 -14.41 -1.68 -12.89
N HIS A 59 -15.25 -1.48 -13.90
CA HIS A 59 -14.96 -1.69 -15.31
C HIS A 59 -14.96 -0.38 -16.11
N ASP A 60 -15.11 0.77 -15.45
CA ASP A 60 -15.20 2.08 -16.13
C ASP A 60 -13.88 2.46 -16.85
N ASP A 61 -12.75 1.83 -16.51
CA ASP A 61 -11.46 1.98 -17.19
C ASP A 61 -11.20 0.92 -18.28
N ILE A 62 -12.18 0.06 -18.57
CA ILE A 62 -12.14 -0.89 -19.67
C ILE A 62 -12.90 -0.27 -20.87
N PRO A 63 -12.26 -0.14 -22.05
CA PRO A 63 -12.96 0.31 -23.24
C PRO A 63 -14.06 -0.68 -23.65
N ILE A 64 -15.32 -0.27 -23.47
CA ILE A 64 -16.49 -1.03 -23.94
C ILE A 64 -16.76 -0.66 -25.39
N THR A 65 -16.54 -1.62 -26.29
CA THR A 65 -16.71 -1.42 -27.74
C THR A 65 -17.96 -2.09 -28.28
N ASN A 66 -18.51 -3.06 -27.55
CA ASN A 66 -19.76 -3.72 -27.87
C ASN A 66 -20.67 -3.71 -26.63
N PRO A 67 -21.97 -3.36 -26.74
CA PRO A 67 -22.90 -3.45 -25.63
C PRO A 67 -22.93 -4.83 -24.93
N SER A 68 -22.65 -5.91 -25.65
CA SER A 68 -22.60 -7.25 -25.07
C SER A 68 -21.38 -7.49 -24.17
N ASP A 69 -20.33 -6.67 -24.27
CA ASP A 69 -19.14 -6.78 -23.41
C ASP A 69 -19.50 -6.62 -21.92
N LEU A 70 -20.60 -5.93 -21.61
CA LEU A 70 -21.09 -5.75 -20.23
C LEU A 70 -21.53 -7.09 -19.59
N ASP A 71 -21.94 -8.07 -20.39
CA ASP A 71 -22.35 -9.38 -19.88
C ASP A 71 -21.16 -10.18 -19.32
N LEU A 72 -19.93 -9.91 -19.78
CA LEU A 72 -18.69 -10.52 -19.29
C LEU A 72 -18.43 -10.18 -17.82
N PHE A 73 -18.86 -9.00 -17.38
CA PHE A 73 -18.62 -8.50 -16.02
C PHE A 73 -19.74 -8.84 -15.04
N ASN A 74 -20.94 -9.10 -15.54
CA ASN A 74 -22.15 -9.36 -14.73
C ASN A 74 -22.40 -10.86 -14.48
N GLY A 75 -21.43 -11.73 -14.78
CA GLY A 75 -21.59 -13.18 -14.64
C GLY A 75 -22.59 -13.80 -15.64
N ARG A 76 -22.94 -13.07 -16.70
CA ARG A 76 -23.84 -13.53 -17.78
C ARG A 76 -23.04 -14.11 -18.95
N VAL A 77 -22.04 -14.92 -18.62
CA VAL A 77 -21.06 -15.48 -19.56
C VAL A 77 -21.73 -16.36 -20.63
N ASN A 78 -22.92 -16.92 -20.33
CA ASN A 78 -23.72 -17.71 -21.25
C ASN A 78 -24.18 -16.92 -22.50
N SER A 79 -24.18 -15.58 -22.45
CA SER A 79 -24.41 -14.73 -23.63
C SER A 79 -23.26 -14.85 -24.66
N HIS A 80 -22.11 -15.40 -24.27
CA HIS A 80 -20.90 -15.56 -25.10
C HIS A 80 -20.41 -17.02 -25.05
N PRO A 81 -20.94 -17.91 -25.92
CA PRO A 81 -20.61 -19.34 -25.91
C PRO A 81 -19.11 -19.61 -26.03
N ASP A 82 -18.42 -18.82 -26.86
CA ASP A 82 -16.98 -18.92 -27.07
C ASP A 82 -16.16 -18.41 -25.88
N PHE A 83 -16.76 -17.61 -25.00
CA PHE A 83 -16.06 -17.13 -23.81
C PHE A 83 -15.87 -18.24 -22.78
N VAL A 84 -16.80 -19.19 -22.68
CA VAL A 84 -16.66 -20.32 -21.73
C VAL A 84 -15.44 -21.18 -22.07
N SER A 85 -15.25 -21.50 -23.35
CA SER A 85 -14.06 -22.23 -23.81
C SER A 85 -12.79 -21.39 -23.70
N PHE A 86 -12.88 -20.08 -23.94
CA PHE A 86 -11.79 -19.13 -23.77
C PHE A 86 -11.33 -18.98 -22.32
N GLU A 87 -12.27 -18.89 -21.38
CA GLU A 87 -12.01 -18.83 -19.94
C GLU A 87 -11.27 -20.08 -19.48
N ALA A 88 -11.74 -21.26 -19.88
CA ALA A 88 -11.06 -22.52 -19.58
C ALA A 88 -9.64 -22.55 -20.18
N ALA A 89 -9.48 -22.06 -21.41
CA ALA A 89 -8.19 -21.96 -22.08
C ALA A 89 -7.22 -21.02 -21.35
N CYS A 90 -7.68 -19.86 -20.90
CA CYS A 90 -6.88 -18.90 -20.14
C CYS A 90 -6.49 -19.42 -18.76
N ARG A 91 -7.39 -20.17 -18.10
CA ARG A 91 -7.17 -20.71 -16.76
C ARG A 91 -6.13 -21.83 -16.77
N ASP A 92 -6.43 -22.93 -17.45
CA ASP A 92 -5.64 -24.18 -17.36
C ASP A 92 -5.39 -24.84 -18.72
N GLY A 93 -5.90 -24.26 -19.81
CA GLY A 93 -5.81 -24.88 -21.14
C GLY A 93 -4.48 -24.64 -21.85
N PRO A 94 -4.25 -25.36 -22.96
CA PRO A 94 -3.06 -25.19 -23.76
C PRO A 94 -3.04 -23.80 -24.40
N PHE A 95 -1.86 -23.19 -24.47
CA PHE A 95 -1.65 -21.89 -25.11
C PHE A 95 -2.25 -21.80 -26.53
N SER A 96 -2.19 -22.89 -27.30
CA SER A 96 -2.76 -22.96 -28.64
C SER A 96 -4.27 -22.73 -28.70
N ALA A 97 -5.02 -23.07 -27.65
CA ALA A 97 -6.46 -22.81 -27.59
C ALA A 97 -6.74 -21.30 -27.42
N VAL A 98 -5.95 -20.61 -26.60
CA VAL A 98 -6.03 -19.15 -26.43
C VAL A 98 -5.73 -18.46 -27.76
N GLU A 99 -4.66 -18.87 -28.44
CA GLU A 99 -4.28 -18.34 -29.75
C GLU A 99 -5.37 -18.55 -30.80
N SER A 100 -5.92 -19.78 -30.90
CA SER A 100 -6.97 -20.10 -31.86
C SER A 100 -8.24 -19.27 -31.64
N ILE A 101 -8.66 -19.05 -30.39
CA ILE A 101 -9.88 -18.30 -30.09
C ILE A 101 -9.69 -16.80 -30.34
N VAL A 102 -8.51 -16.25 -29.99
CA VAL A 102 -8.23 -14.82 -30.19
C VAL A 102 -8.08 -14.47 -31.67
N THR A 103 -7.58 -15.39 -32.49
CA THR A 103 -7.37 -15.17 -33.93
C THR A 103 -8.58 -15.50 -34.79
N SER A 104 -9.58 -16.24 -34.27
CA SER A 104 -10.75 -16.65 -35.05
C SER A 104 -11.64 -15.48 -35.50
N GLU A 105 -11.66 -14.40 -34.73
CA GLU A 105 -12.41 -13.17 -35.03
C GLU A 105 -11.84 -11.98 -34.26
N HIS A 106 -12.35 -10.78 -34.53
CA HIS A 106 -11.96 -9.58 -33.80
C HIS A 106 -12.49 -9.62 -32.36
N ARG A 107 -11.59 -9.53 -31.38
CA ARG A 107 -11.93 -9.53 -29.95
C ARG A 107 -11.92 -8.12 -29.38
N SER A 108 -12.94 -7.78 -28.58
CA SER A 108 -13.00 -6.50 -27.89
C SER A 108 -11.93 -6.38 -26.80
N PRO A 109 -11.52 -5.15 -26.42
CA PRO A 109 -10.63 -4.94 -25.28
C PRO A 109 -11.16 -5.57 -23.98
N ALA A 110 -12.48 -5.53 -23.78
CA ALA A 110 -13.14 -6.16 -22.63
C ALA A 110 -13.03 -7.69 -22.64
N PHE A 111 -13.23 -8.33 -23.79
CA PHE A 111 -13.06 -9.77 -23.96
C PHE A 111 -11.62 -10.20 -23.62
N LEU A 112 -10.63 -9.49 -24.18
CA LEU A 112 -9.21 -9.76 -23.95
C LEU A 112 -8.80 -9.48 -22.49
N HIS A 113 -9.31 -8.40 -21.89
CA HIS A 113 -9.09 -8.07 -20.48
C HIS A 113 -9.61 -9.17 -19.56
N GLN A 114 -10.81 -9.69 -19.82
CA GLN A 114 -11.39 -10.73 -18.98
C GLN A 114 -10.56 -12.02 -19.06
N GLY A 115 -10.11 -12.41 -20.26
CA GLY A 115 -9.15 -13.51 -20.42
C GLY A 115 -7.84 -13.25 -19.67
N LEU A 116 -7.34 -12.00 -19.71
CA LEU A 116 -6.10 -11.61 -19.04
C LEU A 116 -6.21 -11.77 -17.52
N VAL A 117 -7.27 -11.28 -16.88
CA VAL A 117 -7.42 -11.41 -15.42
C VAL A 117 -7.54 -12.87 -14.97
N ILE A 118 -8.16 -13.73 -15.80
CA ILE A 118 -8.22 -15.18 -15.57
C ILE A 118 -6.81 -15.80 -15.67
N ALA A 119 -6.08 -15.49 -16.75
CA ALA A 119 -4.73 -16.00 -16.96
C ALA A 119 -3.75 -15.55 -15.86
N LEU A 120 -3.83 -14.28 -15.45
CA LEU A 120 -3.05 -13.73 -14.34
C LEU A 120 -3.37 -14.45 -13.03
N GLY A 121 -4.65 -14.64 -12.70
CA GLY A 121 -5.08 -15.32 -11.48
C GLY A 121 -4.75 -16.81 -11.45
N ALA A 122 -4.67 -17.47 -12.61
CA ALA A 122 -4.32 -18.89 -12.71
C ALA A 122 -2.80 -19.14 -12.75
N GLY A 123 -1.97 -18.12 -13.00
CA GLY A 123 -0.53 -18.32 -13.18
C GLY A 123 -0.12 -18.65 -14.62
N ASN A 124 -0.99 -18.47 -15.60
CA ASN A 124 -0.75 -18.79 -17.01
C ASN A 124 0.01 -17.66 -17.72
N ILE A 125 1.35 -17.71 -17.61
CA ILE A 125 2.27 -16.69 -18.11
C ILE A 125 2.15 -16.51 -19.63
N ASP A 126 2.03 -17.60 -20.39
CA ASP A 126 2.00 -17.56 -21.87
C ASP A 126 0.69 -16.94 -22.38
N ALA A 127 -0.45 -17.33 -21.79
CA ALA A 127 -1.73 -16.70 -22.10
C ALA A 127 -1.72 -15.21 -21.73
N ALA A 128 -1.25 -14.84 -20.53
CA ALA A 128 -1.20 -13.43 -20.10
C ALA A 128 -0.33 -12.58 -21.05
N ARG A 129 0.87 -13.07 -21.40
CA ARG A 129 1.78 -12.42 -22.36
C ARG A 129 1.14 -12.22 -23.73
N TYR A 130 0.49 -13.25 -24.24
CA TYR A 130 -0.13 -13.19 -25.56
C TYR A 130 -1.31 -12.22 -25.59
N LEU A 131 -2.17 -12.25 -24.57
CA LEU A 131 -3.32 -11.35 -24.48
C LEU A 131 -2.89 -9.89 -24.41
N LEU A 132 -1.84 -9.57 -23.63
CA LEU A 132 -1.27 -8.21 -23.59
C LEU A 132 -0.67 -7.79 -24.94
N ARG A 133 0.03 -8.70 -25.63
CA ARG A 133 0.54 -8.44 -26.99
C ARG A 133 -0.59 -8.16 -27.99
N TYR A 134 -1.74 -8.80 -27.81
CA TYR A 134 -2.92 -8.62 -28.65
C TYR A 134 -3.80 -7.43 -28.25
N GLY A 135 -3.38 -6.65 -27.25
CA GLY A 135 -4.04 -5.40 -26.87
C GLY A 135 -5.01 -5.50 -25.69
N ALA A 136 -4.93 -6.55 -24.87
CA ALA A 136 -5.62 -6.57 -23.58
C ALA A 136 -5.17 -5.35 -22.73
N PRO A 137 -6.08 -4.47 -22.28
CA PRO A 137 -5.70 -3.31 -21.49
C PRO A 137 -5.21 -3.73 -20.09
N ILE A 138 -4.21 -3.03 -19.55
CA ILE A 138 -3.85 -3.10 -18.13
C ILE A 138 -4.60 -2.00 -17.41
N THR A 139 -5.70 -2.35 -16.75
CA THR A 139 -6.52 -1.40 -16.00
C THR A 139 -6.07 -1.31 -14.54
N ARG A 140 -6.65 -0.39 -13.76
CA ARG A 140 -6.24 -0.13 -12.37
C ARG A 140 -6.38 -1.36 -11.46
N GLN A 141 -7.30 -2.26 -11.78
CA GLN A 141 -7.51 -3.51 -11.06
C GLN A 141 -6.83 -4.72 -11.69
N THR A 142 -6.20 -4.61 -12.86
CA THR A 142 -5.50 -5.74 -13.50
C THR A 142 -4.36 -6.30 -12.63
N PRO A 143 -3.39 -5.50 -12.14
CA PRO A 143 -2.20 -6.04 -11.46
C PRO A 143 -2.48 -6.86 -10.19
N PRO A 144 -3.44 -6.48 -9.31
CA PRO A 144 -3.81 -7.31 -8.17
C PRO A 144 -4.17 -8.77 -8.45
N HIS A 145 -4.65 -9.11 -9.65
CA HIS A 145 -5.02 -10.49 -10.00
C HIS A 145 -3.85 -11.46 -9.95
N VAL A 146 -2.61 -10.96 -10.13
CA VAL A 146 -1.38 -11.75 -9.98
C VAL A 146 -1.29 -12.38 -8.59
N LEU A 147 -1.81 -11.71 -7.54
CA LEU A 147 -1.71 -12.19 -6.17
C LEU A 147 -2.59 -13.41 -5.87
N SER A 148 -3.52 -13.74 -6.77
CA SER A 148 -4.34 -14.97 -6.69
C SER A 148 -3.62 -16.20 -7.27
N ALA A 149 -2.56 -15.99 -8.05
CA ALA A 149 -1.79 -17.07 -8.67
C ALA A 149 -0.89 -17.80 -7.65
N PRO A 150 -0.33 -18.97 -8.02
CA PRO A 150 0.73 -19.61 -7.25
C PRO A 150 1.93 -18.67 -7.03
N LYS A 151 2.47 -18.64 -5.80
CA LYS A 151 3.52 -17.70 -5.39
C LYS A 151 4.80 -17.78 -6.24
N ASP A 152 5.14 -18.96 -6.75
CA ASP A 152 6.28 -19.18 -7.65
C ASP A 152 6.13 -18.46 -9.00
N ARG A 153 4.90 -18.08 -9.38
CA ARG A 153 4.58 -17.41 -10.65
C ARG A 153 4.49 -15.89 -10.56
N HIS A 154 4.37 -15.32 -9.35
CA HIS A 154 4.10 -13.88 -9.18
C HIS A 154 5.13 -12.98 -9.88
N ILE A 155 6.43 -13.26 -9.71
CA ILE A 155 7.50 -12.47 -10.32
C ILE A 155 7.40 -12.48 -11.85
N ALA A 156 7.27 -13.67 -12.45
CA ALA A 156 7.18 -13.80 -13.91
C ALA A 156 5.94 -13.11 -14.49
N LEU A 157 4.82 -13.11 -13.76
CA LEU A 157 3.62 -12.38 -14.16
C LEU A 157 3.80 -10.86 -14.05
N PHE A 158 4.47 -10.36 -13.01
CA PHE A 158 4.80 -8.93 -12.92
C PHE A 158 5.82 -8.50 -13.99
N GLU A 159 6.76 -9.36 -14.36
CA GLU A 159 7.66 -9.14 -15.50
C GLU A 159 6.88 -9.02 -16.81
N VAL A 160 5.86 -9.87 -17.02
CA VAL A 160 4.96 -9.74 -18.16
C VAL A 160 4.23 -8.39 -18.14
N LEU A 161 3.65 -7.98 -17.01
CA LEU A 161 2.96 -6.69 -16.92
C LEU A 161 3.90 -5.50 -17.18
N THR A 162 5.12 -5.52 -16.64
CA THR A 162 6.10 -4.44 -16.83
C THR A 162 6.59 -4.31 -18.26
N GLN A 163 6.77 -5.44 -18.96
CA GLN A 163 7.08 -5.45 -20.40
C GLN A 163 5.99 -4.81 -21.26
N HIS A 164 4.77 -4.72 -20.73
CA HIS A 164 3.61 -4.08 -21.36
C HIS A 164 3.22 -2.74 -20.71
N GLY A 165 4.16 -2.06 -20.04
CA GLY A 165 4.03 -0.67 -19.61
C GLY A 165 3.43 -0.45 -18.23
N TRP A 166 3.13 -1.51 -17.48
CA TRP A 166 2.81 -1.37 -16.05
C TRP A 166 4.07 -1.06 -15.23
N THR A 167 3.93 -0.31 -14.15
CA THR A 167 5.03 -0.06 -13.20
C THR A 167 4.56 -0.34 -11.78
N PRO A 168 5.47 -0.64 -10.83
CA PRO A 168 5.11 -0.79 -9.41
C PRO A 168 4.39 0.42 -8.80
N ASN A 169 4.55 1.61 -9.38
CA ASN A 169 3.93 2.86 -8.94
C ASN A 169 2.61 3.16 -9.67
N THR A 170 2.19 2.35 -10.64
CA THR A 170 0.93 2.53 -11.35
C THR A 170 -0.23 2.43 -10.35
N PRO A 171 -1.07 3.49 -10.23
CA PRO A 171 -2.09 3.52 -9.20
C PRO A 171 -3.29 2.64 -9.54
N GLY A 172 -3.74 1.90 -8.54
CA GLY A 172 -5.06 1.30 -8.47
C GLY A 172 -6.15 2.35 -8.23
N PHE A 173 -7.33 1.91 -7.80
CA PHE A 173 -8.38 2.86 -7.41
C PHE A 173 -7.97 3.70 -6.21
N TYR A 174 -8.37 4.97 -6.20
CA TYR A 174 -8.05 5.96 -5.16
C TYR A 174 -6.54 6.13 -4.93
N GLY A 175 -5.72 5.93 -5.97
CA GLY A 175 -4.27 6.01 -5.86
C GLY A 175 -3.59 4.79 -5.20
N ALA A 176 -4.31 3.69 -4.93
CA ALA A 176 -3.72 2.54 -4.26
C ALA A 176 -2.57 1.89 -5.05
N THR A 177 -1.31 2.01 -4.61
CA THR A 177 -0.20 1.22 -5.17
C THR A 177 -0.21 -0.21 -4.60
N LEU A 178 0.50 -1.11 -5.26
CA LEU A 178 0.47 -2.54 -4.91
C LEU A 178 1.47 -2.92 -3.81
N LEU A 179 2.52 -2.11 -3.60
CA LEU A 179 3.58 -2.35 -2.62
C LEU A 179 3.03 -2.65 -1.21
N PRO A 180 2.09 -1.87 -0.63
CA PRO A 180 1.52 -2.18 0.69
C PRO A 180 0.83 -3.55 0.80
N ARG A 181 0.34 -4.12 -0.31
CA ARG A 181 -0.35 -5.41 -0.32
C ARG A 181 0.61 -6.60 -0.35
N ILE A 182 1.86 -6.39 -0.76
CA ILE A 182 2.84 -7.47 -0.95
C ILE A 182 3.94 -7.51 0.13
N VAL A 183 3.90 -6.59 1.11
CA VAL A 183 4.93 -6.46 2.17
C VAL A 183 5.14 -7.70 3.06
N THR A 184 4.25 -8.69 2.99
CA THR A 184 4.39 -9.98 3.68
C THR A 184 5.18 -11.02 2.88
N ASP A 185 5.59 -10.69 1.65
CA ASP A 185 6.43 -11.53 0.79
C ASP A 185 7.73 -10.80 0.48
N ASP A 186 8.81 -11.18 1.19
CA ASP A 186 10.12 -10.53 1.08
C ASP A 186 10.66 -10.55 -0.35
N ARG A 187 10.35 -11.59 -1.15
CA ARG A 187 10.80 -11.70 -2.55
C ARG A 187 10.12 -10.67 -3.43
N LEU A 188 8.82 -10.45 -3.22
CA LEU A 188 8.09 -9.40 -3.92
C LEU A 188 8.55 -8.02 -3.47
N VAL A 189 8.82 -7.81 -2.18
CA VAL A 189 9.38 -6.54 -1.70
C VAL A 189 10.70 -6.22 -2.40
N ASP A 190 11.63 -7.17 -2.46
CA ASP A 190 12.91 -6.99 -3.16
C ASP A 190 12.71 -6.63 -4.63
N TRP A 191 11.85 -7.39 -5.33
CA TRP A 191 11.60 -7.15 -6.74
C TRP A 191 10.95 -5.79 -6.96
N PHE A 192 9.92 -5.43 -6.20
CA PHE A 192 9.21 -4.14 -6.34
C PHE A 192 10.15 -2.96 -6.11
N LEU A 193 10.95 -2.99 -5.04
CA LEU A 193 11.91 -1.92 -4.74
C LEU A 193 13.00 -1.83 -5.82
N THR A 194 13.52 -2.97 -6.30
CA THR A 194 14.49 -3.00 -7.41
C THR A 194 13.93 -2.42 -8.71
N HIS A 195 12.61 -2.52 -8.91
CA HIS A 195 11.89 -1.96 -10.06
C HIS A 195 11.30 -0.57 -9.79
N GLY A 196 11.83 0.15 -8.80
CA GLY A 196 11.53 1.56 -8.58
C GLY A 196 10.22 1.84 -7.85
N ALA A 197 9.66 0.87 -7.12
CA ALA A 197 8.52 1.13 -6.24
C ALA A 197 8.89 2.18 -5.18
N ASP A 198 8.09 3.24 -5.09
CA ASP A 198 8.24 4.25 -4.04
C ASP A 198 7.43 3.82 -2.80
N PRO A 199 8.09 3.57 -1.65
CA PRO A 199 7.43 3.10 -0.44
C PRO A 199 6.52 4.15 0.21
N ASN A 200 6.55 5.40 -0.26
CA ASN A 200 5.73 6.50 0.25
C ASN A 200 4.42 6.70 -0.54
N LEU A 201 4.17 5.90 -1.58
CA LEU A 201 2.93 5.98 -2.34
C LEU A 201 1.82 5.18 -1.67
N GLY A 202 0.62 5.75 -1.62
CA GLY A 202 -0.56 5.04 -1.15
C GLY A 202 -1.87 5.73 -1.44
N VAL A 203 -2.94 5.16 -0.86
CA VAL A 203 -4.32 5.60 -1.06
C VAL A 203 -4.51 7.05 -0.62
N GLN A 204 -5.30 7.80 -1.39
CA GLN A 204 -5.73 9.16 -1.08
C GLN A 204 -6.43 9.23 0.29
N ARG A 205 -6.01 10.16 1.15
CA ARG A 205 -6.67 10.39 2.45
C ARG A 205 -8.14 10.80 2.32
N ASP A 206 -8.48 11.57 1.29
CA ASP A 206 -9.84 12.10 1.09
C ASP A 206 -10.76 11.16 0.29
N ASN A 207 -10.20 10.15 -0.38
CA ASN A 207 -10.89 9.17 -1.24
C ASN A 207 -11.88 9.80 -2.23
N ARG A 208 -11.58 11.01 -2.72
CA ARG A 208 -12.52 11.75 -3.57
C ARG A 208 -12.46 11.35 -5.03
N ASP A 209 -11.29 10.96 -5.51
CA ASP A 209 -11.08 10.61 -6.91
C ASP A 209 -10.71 9.14 -7.06
N ARG A 210 -11.68 8.36 -7.52
CA ARG A 210 -11.51 6.93 -7.81
C ARG A 210 -10.36 6.66 -8.78
N PHE A 211 -10.13 7.55 -9.74
CA PHE A 211 -9.07 7.44 -10.75
C PHE A 211 -7.91 8.41 -10.46
N GLY A 212 -7.83 8.95 -9.25
CA GLY A 212 -6.79 9.89 -8.91
C GLY A 212 -5.44 9.20 -8.65
N GLU A 213 -4.43 10.06 -8.53
CA GLU A 213 -3.04 9.68 -8.24
C GLU A 213 -2.84 9.29 -6.77
N PRO A 214 -1.74 8.58 -6.44
CA PRO A 214 -1.40 8.24 -5.06
C PRO A 214 -1.00 9.49 -4.26
N ASP A 215 -1.28 9.45 -2.95
CA ASP A 215 -0.60 10.35 -2.01
C ASP A 215 0.88 9.96 -1.94
N THR A 216 1.78 10.95 -1.96
CA THR A 216 3.25 10.77 -2.02
C THR A 216 3.94 10.75 -0.65
N ASP A 217 3.13 10.87 0.39
CA ASP A 217 3.53 10.92 1.79
C ASP A 217 2.74 9.89 2.62
N SER A 218 2.30 8.82 1.96
CA SER A 218 1.62 7.69 2.56
C SER A 218 2.61 6.81 3.30
N CYS A 219 2.31 6.48 4.55
CA CYS A 219 3.06 5.48 5.30
C CYS A 219 2.48 4.06 5.12
N ALA A 220 1.57 3.85 4.16
CA ALA A 220 0.78 2.62 4.05
C ALA A 220 1.65 1.36 3.93
N ALA A 221 2.74 1.39 3.15
CA ALA A 221 3.63 0.25 3.01
C ALA A 221 4.32 -0.10 4.33
N LEU A 222 4.89 0.92 4.99
CA LEU A 222 5.63 0.73 6.24
C LEU A 222 4.71 0.37 7.42
N ASP A 223 3.55 1.04 7.56
CA ASP A 223 2.54 0.71 8.57
C ASP A 223 2.05 -0.74 8.42
N THR A 224 1.81 -1.17 7.17
CA THR A 224 1.37 -2.53 6.88
C THR A 224 2.46 -3.56 7.14
N ALA A 225 3.71 -3.26 6.78
CA ALA A 225 4.86 -4.11 7.07
C ALA A 225 5.10 -4.21 8.59
N ALA A 226 4.99 -3.10 9.30
CA ALA A 226 5.10 -3.05 10.75
C ALA A 226 4.00 -3.88 11.44
N SER A 227 2.80 -3.93 10.88
CA SER A 227 1.69 -4.74 11.38
C SER A 227 1.84 -6.24 11.05
N ARG A 228 2.20 -6.59 9.81
CA ARG A 228 2.05 -7.95 9.27
C ARG A 228 3.30 -8.55 8.63
N GLY A 229 4.26 -7.71 8.26
CA GLY A 229 5.48 -8.11 7.56
C GLY A 229 6.56 -8.69 8.48
N SER A 230 7.68 -9.05 7.84
CA SER A 230 8.92 -9.48 8.50
C SER A 230 9.76 -8.27 8.94
N VAL A 231 10.77 -8.51 9.78
CA VAL A 231 11.79 -7.50 10.11
C VAL A 231 12.50 -7.02 8.84
N GLU A 232 12.75 -7.94 7.91
CA GLU A 232 13.45 -7.65 6.67
C GLU A 232 12.62 -6.78 5.72
N SER A 233 11.31 -7.01 5.60
CA SER A 233 10.43 -6.10 4.85
C SER A 233 10.46 -4.67 5.40
N VAL A 234 10.38 -4.53 6.73
CA VAL A 234 10.45 -3.22 7.39
C VAL A 234 11.81 -2.56 7.13
N ARG A 235 12.91 -3.32 7.26
CA ARG A 235 14.27 -2.86 6.97
C ARG A 235 14.39 -2.37 5.53
N LYS A 236 13.99 -3.18 4.55
CA LYS A 236 14.07 -2.88 3.12
C LYS A 236 13.27 -1.63 2.76
N LEU A 237 12.06 -1.47 3.31
CA LEU A 237 11.25 -0.27 3.09
C LEU A 237 11.93 0.99 3.65
N LEU A 238 12.44 0.92 4.88
CA LEU A 238 13.15 2.04 5.51
C LEU A 238 14.45 2.38 4.76
N ASP A 239 15.21 1.37 4.33
CA ASP A 239 16.43 1.55 3.55
C ASP A 239 16.13 2.11 2.15
N ALA A 240 14.95 1.83 1.59
CA ALA A 240 14.42 2.44 0.37
C ALA A 240 13.81 3.84 0.57
N GLY A 241 13.90 4.42 1.77
CA GLY A 241 13.46 5.78 2.05
C GLY A 241 11.98 5.92 2.43
N ALA A 242 11.36 4.86 2.98
CA ALA A 242 10.04 4.98 3.60
C ALA A 242 10.09 5.99 4.76
N ARG A 243 9.21 7.00 4.72
CA ARG A 243 9.07 8.01 5.76
C ARG A 243 8.08 7.59 6.83
N MET A 244 8.30 8.04 8.06
CA MET A 244 7.43 7.76 9.21
C MET A 244 6.53 8.94 9.58
N ASP A 245 6.77 10.12 9.03
CA ASP A 245 6.17 11.40 9.47
C ASP A 245 4.64 11.39 9.49
N ASN A 246 4.02 10.65 8.56
CA ASN A 246 2.57 10.60 8.38
C ASN A 246 1.98 9.23 8.67
N GLY A 247 2.73 8.36 9.35
CA GLY A 247 2.28 7.04 9.76
C GLY A 247 2.41 6.85 11.24
N SER A 248 2.17 5.61 11.67
CA SER A 248 2.43 5.21 13.05
C SER A 248 2.87 3.75 13.06
N PRO A 249 4.00 3.42 12.41
CA PRO A 249 4.40 2.03 12.22
C PRO A 249 4.66 1.35 13.57
N LEU A 250 5.20 2.07 14.56
CA LEU A 250 5.39 1.52 15.91
C LEU A 250 4.06 1.18 16.59
N TYR A 251 3.03 2.02 16.41
CA TYR A 251 1.68 1.74 16.90
C TYR A 251 1.10 0.47 16.27
N PHE A 252 1.25 0.30 14.95
CA PHE A 252 0.80 -0.91 14.25
C PHE A 252 1.60 -2.16 14.63
N ALA A 253 2.92 -2.05 14.82
CA ALA A 253 3.76 -3.15 15.29
C ALA A 253 3.41 -3.58 16.71
N ALA A 254 3.11 -2.62 17.59
CA ALA A 254 2.75 -2.88 18.98
C ALA A 254 1.40 -3.62 19.11
N GLY A 255 0.43 -3.34 18.23
CA GLY A 255 -0.88 -4.02 18.20
C GLY A 255 -0.99 -5.19 17.22
N ALA A 256 0.11 -5.61 16.57
CA ALA A 256 0.08 -6.73 15.64
C ALA A 256 -0.50 -7.99 16.31
N CYS A 257 -1.47 -8.62 15.64
CA CYS A 257 -2.09 -9.87 16.06
C CYS A 257 -1.59 -11.04 15.20
N PRO A 258 -1.64 -12.29 15.70
CA PRO A 258 -1.29 -13.46 14.91
C PRO A 258 -2.11 -13.55 13.60
N PRO A 259 -1.55 -14.14 12.52
CA PRO A 259 -2.29 -14.32 11.27
C PRO A 259 -3.61 -15.06 11.48
N ASN A 260 -4.61 -14.77 10.64
CA ASN A 260 -5.95 -15.38 10.67
C ASN A 260 -6.74 -15.17 11.97
N THR A 261 -6.37 -14.17 12.78
CA THR A 261 -7.15 -13.75 13.95
C THR A 261 -8.00 -12.53 13.62
N ASN A 262 -9.14 -12.42 14.30
CA ASN A 262 -10.01 -11.25 14.21
C ASN A 262 -10.20 -10.64 15.60
N PRO A 263 -9.42 -9.59 15.96
CA PRO A 263 -9.52 -8.93 17.26
C PRO A 263 -10.87 -8.23 17.48
N HIS A 264 -11.68 -8.03 16.42
CA HIS A 264 -13.04 -7.49 16.54
C HIS A 264 -14.10 -8.56 16.85
N ALA A 265 -13.82 -9.83 16.53
CA ALA A 265 -14.75 -10.93 16.78
C ALA A 265 -14.58 -11.54 18.18
N SER A 266 -13.34 -11.59 18.67
CA SER A 266 -13.01 -12.17 19.97
C SER A 266 -11.68 -11.63 20.49
N GLN A 267 -11.47 -11.67 21.81
CA GLN A 267 -10.19 -11.31 22.41
C GLN A 267 -9.08 -12.23 21.87
N VAL A 268 -8.07 -11.64 21.26
CA VAL A 268 -6.91 -12.36 20.72
C VAL A 268 -5.78 -12.22 21.71
N THR A 269 -5.41 -13.33 22.36
CA THR A 269 -4.20 -13.39 23.19
C THR A 269 -3.09 -14.06 22.36
N PRO A 270 -2.04 -13.32 21.94
CA PRO A 270 -0.94 -13.90 21.19
C PRO A 270 -0.16 -14.90 22.06
N SER A 271 0.44 -15.92 21.41
CA SER A 271 1.41 -16.77 22.11
C SER A 271 2.63 -15.95 22.51
N LYS A 272 3.30 -16.36 23.59
CA LYS A 272 4.54 -15.72 24.05
C LYS A 272 5.61 -15.66 22.96
N ASP A 273 5.71 -16.70 22.14
CA ASP A 273 6.65 -16.77 21.02
C ASP A 273 6.32 -15.75 19.92
N PHE A 274 5.04 -15.64 19.54
CA PHE A 274 4.63 -14.62 18.57
C PHE A 274 4.88 -13.21 19.10
N ASP A 275 4.51 -12.95 20.37
CA ASP A 275 4.67 -11.66 21.00
C ASP A 275 6.14 -11.20 20.99
N LYS A 276 7.04 -12.09 21.41
CA LYS A 276 8.49 -11.85 21.35
C LYS A 276 9.01 -11.67 19.93
N ALA A 277 8.50 -12.43 18.96
CA ALA A 277 8.91 -12.32 17.56
C ALA A 277 8.57 -10.97 16.92
N ARG A 278 7.65 -10.18 17.50
CA ARG A 278 7.32 -8.82 17.02
C ARG A 278 8.27 -7.74 17.57
N ILE A 279 8.95 -7.98 18.69
CA ILE A 279 9.85 -7.01 19.32
C ILE A 279 10.97 -6.51 18.36
N PRO A 280 11.63 -7.37 17.55
CA PRO A 280 12.66 -6.91 16.62
C PRO A 280 12.18 -5.86 15.60
N ILE A 281 10.91 -5.91 15.18
CA ILE A 281 10.33 -4.89 14.30
C ILE A 281 10.19 -3.56 15.04
N MET A 282 9.69 -3.59 16.28
CA MET A 282 9.55 -2.40 17.11
C MET A 282 10.91 -1.78 17.43
N ALA A 283 11.90 -2.61 17.74
CA ALA A 283 13.28 -2.19 17.96
C ALA A 283 13.87 -1.47 16.74
N LEU A 284 13.72 -2.06 15.55
CA LEU A 284 14.17 -1.45 14.30
C LEU A 284 13.47 -0.10 14.05
N LEU A 285 12.17 0.01 14.31
CA LEU A 285 11.45 1.28 14.13
C LEU A 285 11.97 2.37 15.08
N ILE A 286 12.19 2.06 16.35
CA ILE A 286 12.75 3.01 17.33
C ILE A 286 14.18 3.39 16.94
N GLU A 287 15.01 2.43 16.53
CA GLU A 287 16.38 2.68 16.04
C GLU A 287 16.39 3.67 14.86
N ARG A 288 15.37 3.60 14.00
CA ARG A 288 15.18 4.47 12.84
C ARG A 288 14.45 5.77 13.15
N GLY A 289 14.18 6.06 14.44
CA GLY A 289 13.66 7.34 14.91
C GLY A 289 12.16 7.36 15.23
N ALA A 290 11.48 6.21 15.29
CA ALA A 290 10.09 6.17 15.76
C ALA A 290 10.01 6.57 17.24
N ASP A 291 9.16 7.54 17.55
CA ASP A 291 8.89 7.95 18.93
C ASP A 291 8.15 6.83 19.68
N VAL A 292 8.72 6.37 20.80
CA VAL A 292 8.14 5.35 21.68
C VAL A 292 6.75 5.76 22.20
N ASN A 293 6.53 7.06 22.38
CA ASN A 293 5.27 7.67 22.78
C ASN A 293 4.56 8.34 21.60
N GLY A 294 4.93 7.97 20.36
CA GLY A 294 4.39 8.53 19.13
C GLY A 294 2.87 8.37 19.05
N LYS A 295 2.18 9.47 18.78
CA LYS A 295 0.71 9.53 18.80
C LYS A 295 0.13 9.11 17.45
N PHE A 296 -0.56 7.97 17.41
CA PHE A 296 -1.43 7.62 16.28
C PHE A 296 -2.71 8.44 16.36
N GLN A 297 -3.09 9.05 15.23
CA GLN A 297 -4.38 9.72 15.06
C GLN A 297 -5.22 8.92 14.07
N SER A 298 -6.25 8.27 14.60
CA SER A 298 -7.24 7.61 13.73
C SER A 298 -8.04 8.65 12.94
N ARG A 299 -8.75 8.20 11.90
CA ARG A 299 -9.76 9.03 11.17
C ARG A 299 -10.82 9.66 12.07
N HIS A 300 -11.03 9.09 13.27
CA HIS A 300 -11.97 9.59 14.28
C HIS A 300 -11.27 10.49 15.30
N MET A 301 -10.09 11.01 14.96
CA MET A 301 -9.25 11.90 15.78
C MET A 301 -8.94 11.35 17.17
N THR A 302 -8.94 10.02 17.29
CA THR A 302 -8.73 9.34 18.56
C THR A 302 -7.23 9.10 18.74
N ALA A 303 -6.65 9.74 19.75
CA ALA A 303 -5.26 9.53 20.13
C ALA A 303 -5.07 8.10 20.64
N GLN A 304 -4.10 7.38 20.10
CA GLN A 304 -3.70 6.06 20.60
C GLN A 304 -2.18 5.95 20.58
N TYR A 305 -1.62 5.29 21.59
CA TYR A 305 -0.18 5.16 21.78
C TYR A 305 0.24 3.70 21.57
N PRO A 306 1.50 3.42 21.15
CA PRO A 306 1.96 2.06 20.95
C PRO A 306 1.73 1.15 22.15
N ILE A 307 2.02 1.62 23.36
CA ILE A 307 1.81 0.83 24.59
C ILE A 307 0.33 0.52 24.85
N VAL A 308 -0.57 1.44 24.53
CA VAL A 308 -2.03 1.19 24.63
C VAL A 308 -2.43 0.08 23.67
N ASN A 309 -1.93 0.12 22.42
CA ASN A 309 -2.28 -0.89 21.43
C ASN A 309 -1.73 -2.28 21.80
N ALA A 310 -0.52 -2.34 22.38
CA ALA A 310 0.05 -3.59 22.89
C ALA A 310 -0.79 -4.18 24.05
N VAL A 311 -1.29 -3.34 24.97
CA VAL A 311 -2.22 -3.79 26.03
C VAL A 311 -3.51 -4.34 25.43
N LEU A 312 -4.11 -3.63 24.48
CA LEU A 312 -5.35 -4.08 23.81
C LEU A 312 -5.15 -5.40 23.04
N ALA A 313 -3.95 -5.63 22.52
CA ALA A 313 -3.56 -6.88 21.87
C ALA A 313 -3.14 -7.99 22.85
N GLY A 314 -3.22 -7.78 24.18
CA GLY A 314 -2.80 -8.77 25.17
C GLY A 314 -1.31 -9.10 25.15
N ALA A 315 -0.49 -8.19 24.62
CA ALA A 315 0.90 -8.43 24.25
C ALA A 315 1.88 -8.11 25.40
N VAL A 316 1.90 -8.96 26.42
CA VAL A 316 2.65 -8.74 27.68
C VAL A 316 4.14 -8.47 27.46
N GLU A 317 4.80 -9.23 26.59
CA GLU A 317 6.24 -9.10 26.35
C GLU A 317 6.56 -7.81 25.58
N ARG A 318 5.70 -7.41 24.62
CA ARG A 318 5.80 -6.11 23.95
C ARG A 318 5.56 -4.94 24.91
N VAL A 319 4.61 -5.05 25.83
CA VAL A 319 4.38 -4.02 26.86
C VAL A 319 5.59 -3.89 27.77
N ARG A 320 6.13 -5.01 28.28
CA ARG A 320 7.36 -5.03 29.08
C ARG A 320 8.52 -4.36 28.34
N TRP A 321 8.69 -4.70 27.06
CA TRP A 321 9.74 -4.12 26.24
C TRP A 321 9.54 -2.62 26.03
N LEU A 322 8.33 -2.15 25.70
CA LEU A 322 8.02 -0.73 25.51
C LEU A 322 8.29 0.09 26.78
N LEU A 323 7.92 -0.42 27.96
CA LEU A 323 8.25 0.23 29.24
C LEU A 323 9.76 0.39 29.42
N ASN A 324 10.53 -0.64 29.09
CA ASN A 324 12.00 -0.58 29.12
C ASN A 324 12.58 0.42 28.09
N GLN A 325 11.83 0.77 27.05
CA GLN A 325 12.19 1.82 26.09
C GLN A 325 11.66 3.22 26.50
N GLY A 326 11.05 3.37 27.67
CA GLY A 326 10.53 4.64 28.17
C GLY A 326 9.12 5.00 27.69
N ALA A 327 8.32 4.02 27.26
CA ALA A 327 6.91 4.25 27.02
C ALA A 327 6.20 4.66 28.32
N ASP A 328 5.40 5.72 28.28
CA ASP A 328 4.59 6.15 29.42
C ASP A 328 3.23 5.43 29.40
N PRO A 329 2.96 4.51 30.35
CA PRO A 329 1.72 3.75 30.37
C PRO A 329 0.51 4.60 30.82
N ASN A 330 0.73 5.82 31.30
CA ASN A 330 -0.31 6.74 31.76
C ASN A 330 -0.81 7.69 30.66
N LEU A 331 -0.17 7.72 29.49
CA LEU A 331 -0.66 8.51 28.37
C LEU A 331 -2.08 8.10 28.00
N ARG A 332 -3.00 9.06 28.09
CA ARG A 332 -4.44 8.82 27.86
C ARG A 332 -4.81 9.09 26.41
N GLY A 333 -5.38 8.07 25.77
CA GLY A 333 -6.18 8.26 24.55
C GLY A 333 -7.59 8.76 24.89
N ALA A 334 -8.49 8.76 23.92
CA ALA A 334 -9.89 9.18 24.17
C ALA A 334 -10.65 8.25 25.13
N TYR A 335 -10.20 7.00 25.23
CA TYR A 335 -10.91 5.93 25.93
C TYR A 335 -10.13 5.37 27.13
N GLY A 336 -8.89 5.83 27.34
CA GLY A 336 -8.08 5.53 28.51
C GLY A 336 -6.59 5.40 28.24
N SER A 337 -5.82 5.19 29.30
CA SER A 337 -4.39 4.83 29.25
C SER A 337 -4.16 3.32 29.27
N ALA A 338 -2.92 2.88 29.04
CA ALA A 338 -2.55 1.47 29.09
C ALA A 338 -2.88 0.85 30.47
N VAL A 339 -2.61 1.59 31.55
CA VAL A 339 -2.96 1.21 32.93
C VAL A 339 -4.47 1.03 33.10
N GLU A 340 -5.27 1.98 32.61
CA GLU A 340 -6.74 1.94 32.75
C GLU A 340 -7.36 0.76 32.01
N TYR A 341 -6.84 0.41 30.83
CA TYR A 341 -7.27 -0.76 30.07
C TYR A 341 -6.89 -2.07 30.75
N ALA A 342 -5.65 -2.20 31.19
CA ALA A 342 -5.17 -3.40 31.86
C ALA A 342 -5.92 -3.66 33.17
N ARG A 343 -6.29 -2.62 33.93
CA ARG A 343 -7.11 -2.77 35.14
C ARG A 343 -8.49 -3.38 34.86
N LYS A 344 -9.10 -3.01 33.73
CA LYS A 344 -10.47 -3.46 33.37
C LYS A 344 -10.49 -4.86 32.75
N ALA A 345 -9.50 -5.20 31.93
CA ALA A 345 -9.57 -6.37 31.05
C ALA A 345 -8.20 -7.05 30.78
N GLY A 346 -7.13 -6.63 31.46
CA GLY A 346 -5.81 -7.23 31.33
C GLY A 346 -5.67 -8.52 32.15
N SER A 347 -4.78 -9.41 31.71
CA SER A 347 -4.34 -10.56 32.52
C SER A 347 -3.59 -10.10 33.77
N ASP A 348 -3.48 -10.97 34.78
CA ASP A 348 -2.74 -10.64 36.00
C ASP A 348 -1.26 -10.38 35.71
N GLU A 349 -0.69 -11.09 34.72
CA GLU A 349 0.66 -10.82 34.24
C GLU A 349 0.78 -9.41 33.62
N MET A 350 -0.22 -8.97 32.84
CA MET A 350 -0.26 -7.62 32.27
C MET A 350 -0.35 -6.56 33.36
N LYS A 351 -1.23 -6.75 34.36
CA LYS A 351 -1.36 -5.85 35.51
C LYS A 351 -0.04 -5.74 36.28
N LEU A 352 0.62 -6.88 36.53
CA LEU A 352 1.92 -6.93 37.20
C LEU A 352 2.99 -6.17 36.42
N VAL A 353 3.07 -6.36 35.09
CA VAL A 353 4.03 -5.62 34.24
C VAL A 353 3.81 -4.12 34.29
N LEU A 354 2.56 -3.67 34.40
CA LEU A 354 2.19 -2.26 34.49
C LEU A 354 2.21 -1.69 35.90
N GLY A 355 2.60 -2.49 36.91
CA GLY A 355 2.62 -2.06 38.32
C GLY A 355 1.24 -1.72 38.88
N ILE A 356 0.19 -2.40 38.41
CA ILE A 356 -1.17 -2.21 38.93
C ILE A 356 -1.33 -3.08 40.17
N GLU A 357 -1.29 -2.47 41.34
CA GLU A 357 -1.65 -3.13 42.60
C GLU A 357 -3.15 -3.44 42.63
N GLU A 358 -3.52 -4.67 43.00
CA GLU A 358 -4.91 -5.00 43.28
C GLU A 358 -5.32 -4.28 44.56
N VAL A 359 -6.27 -3.37 44.46
CA VAL A 359 -6.91 -2.81 45.65
C VAL A 359 -7.73 -3.95 46.24
N GLU A 360 -7.21 -4.58 47.30
CA GLU A 360 -7.99 -5.49 48.14
C GLU A 360 -9.25 -4.72 48.59
N THR A 361 -10.40 -5.05 48.01
CA THR A 361 -11.71 -4.51 48.38
C THR A 361 -12.32 -5.25 49.54
#